data_AF-A0A2V8ESB6-F1
#
_entry.id   AF-A0A2V8ESB6-F1
#
_cell.length_a   1.000
_cell.length_b   1.000
_cell.length_c   1.000
_cell.angle_alpha   90.00
_cell.angle_beta   90.00
_cell.angle_gamma   90.00
#
_symmetry.space_group_name_H-M   'P 1'
#
loop_
_entity.id
_entity.type
_entity.pdbx_description
1 polymer ?
#
loop_
_entity_poly.entity_id
_entity_poly.type
_entity_poly.pdbx_seq_one_letter_code
_entity_poly.pdbx_strand_id
1 'polypeptide(L)'
;MHDQPKYIPLRESTFFSDSRSARPIVEGTVARGHLRDDELTYTGKMDGKDAAVFPMAIDARVMARGRERFDIYCSPCHGRTGQGDGMVVLRGYRHPPSFHQDRLRDAPVGHFVPASERDRIR
;
A
#
# COMPACT_ATOMS: atom_id res chain seq x y z
N MET A 1 -22.21 -21.32 -23.16
CA MET A 1 -20.89 -21.12 -22.52
C MET A 1 -20.76 -19.79 -21.76
N HIS A 2 -21.85 -19.02 -21.54
CA HIS A 2 -21.82 -17.78 -20.74
C HIS A 2 -21.44 -18.03 -19.28
N ASP A 3 -21.90 -19.15 -18.72
CA ASP A 3 -21.38 -19.66 -17.45
C ASP A 3 -20.69 -21.01 -17.69
N GLN A 4 -19.44 -21.10 -17.26
CA GLN A 4 -18.61 -22.29 -17.39
C GLN A 4 -18.44 -22.92 -16.00
N PRO A 5 -18.31 -24.25 -15.90
CA PRO A 5 -18.13 -24.95 -14.61
C PRO A 5 -16.69 -24.81 -14.08
N LYS A 6 -16.24 -23.58 -13.87
CA LYS A 6 -14.94 -23.23 -13.26
C LYS A 6 -15.09 -21.98 -12.39
N TYR A 7 -14.18 -21.78 -11.44
CA TYR A 7 -14.11 -20.51 -10.72
C TYR A 7 -13.28 -19.49 -11.51
N ILE A 8 -13.86 -18.32 -11.75
CA ILE A 8 -13.13 -17.11 -12.19
C ILE A 8 -12.90 -16.21 -10.97
N PRO A 9 -12.01 -15.20 -11.02
CA PRO A 9 -11.73 -14.34 -9.88
C PRO A 9 -13.01 -13.78 -9.25
N LEU A 10 -13.11 -13.89 -7.92
CA LEU A 10 -14.22 -13.40 -7.09
C LEU A 10 -15.60 -14.03 -7.39
N ARG A 11 -15.65 -15.17 -8.12
CA ARG A 11 -16.88 -15.95 -8.26
C ARG A 11 -17.26 -16.60 -6.91
N GLU A 12 -18.55 -16.69 -6.64
CA GLU A 12 -19.05 -17.42 -5.48
C GLU A 12 -18.70 -18.92 -5.56
N SER A 13 -18.49 -19.57 -4.42
CA SER A 13 -18.29 -21.02 -4.30
C SER A 13 -19.25 -21.61 -3.29
N THR A 14 -20.04 -22.62 -3.68
CA THR A 14 -20.93 -23.34 -2.76
C THR A 14 -20.23 -24.40 -1.91
N PHE A 15 -18.93 -24.65 -2.16
CA PHE A 15 -18.17 -25.68 -1.44
C PHE A 15 -17.61 -25.21 -0.08
N PHE A 16 -17.25 -23.92 0.05
CA PHE A 16 -16.65 -23.39 1.27
C PHE A 16 -17.69 -22.62 2.08
N SER A 17 -17.59 -22.67 3.42
CA SER A 17 -18.57 -22.06 4.33
C SER A 17 -18.64 -20.53 4.26
N ASP A 18 -17.64 -19.87 3.69
CA ASP A 18 -17.57 -18.41 3.51
C ASP A 18 -17.95 -17.97 2.08
N SER A 19 -18.45 -18.90 1.27
CA SER A 19 -18.84 -18.72 -0.12
C SER A 19 -17.74 -18.19 -1.06
N ARG A 20 -16.47 -18.16 -0.63
CA ARG A 20 -15.36 -17.60 -1.41
C ARG A 20 -14.64 -18.67 -2.22
N SER A 21 -14.61 -18.50 -3.55
CA SER A 21 -13.66 -19.24 -4.41
C SER A 21 -12.22 -18.78 -4.22
N ALA A 22 -12.00 -17.48 -3.98
CA ALA A 22 -10.68 -16.90 -3.70
C ALA A 22 -10.26 -17.20 -2.26
N ARG A 23 -9.51 -18.30 -2.08
CA ARG A 23 -9.01 -18.75 -0.78
C ARG A 23 -7.86 -17.88 -0.27
N PRO A 24 -7.74 -17.66 1.06
CA PRO A 24 -6.56 -17.04 1.63
C PRO A 24 -5.32 -17.90 1.38
N ILE A 25 -4.18 -17.24 1.23
CA ILE A 25 -2.88 -17.91 1.15
C ILE A 25 -2.53 -18.43 2.55
N VAL A 26 -1.91 -19.60 2.65
CA VAL A 26 -1.41 -20.14 3.92
C VAL A 26 -0.26 -19.25 4.43
N GLU A 27 -0.31 -18.88 5.70
CA GLU A 27 0.68 -18.00 6.32
C GLU A 27 2.12 -18.52 6.14
N GLY A 28 3.07 -17.60 5.93
CA GLY A 28 4.47 -17.94 5.65
C GLY A 28 4.76 -18.48 4.24
N THR A 29 3.75 -18.65 3.38
CA THR A 29 3.98 -19.10 1.99
C THR A 29 4.56 -17.97 1.13
N VAL A 30 5.71 -18.22 0.50
CA VAL A 30 6.33 -17.31 -0.48
C VAL A 30 6.13 -17.86 -1.90
N ALA A 31 5.43 -17.10 -2.75
CA ALA A 31 5.26 -17.46 -4.15
C ALA A 31 6.56 -17.27 -4.94
N ARG A 32 6.77 -18.08 -5.99
CA ARG A 32 7.90 -17.90 -6.91
C ARG A 32 7.87 -16.48 -7.50
N GLY A 33 9.02 -15.80 -7.51
CA GLY A 33 9.14 -14.42 -7.99
C GLY A 33 8.59 -13.35 -7.04
N HIS A 34 8.13 -13.74 -5.84
CA HIS A 34 7.65 -12.82 -4.80
C HIS A 34 8.54 -12.86 -3.55
N LEU A 35 9.78 -13.35 -3.68
CA LEU A 35 10.79 -13.15 -2.65
C LEU A 35 11.06 -11.65 -2.55
N ARG A 36 10.95 -11.10 -1.33
CA ARG A 36 11.10 -9.67 -1.03
C ARG A 36 12.35 -9.47 -0.16
N ASP A 37 13.51 -9.72 -0.74
CA ASP A 37 14.81 -9.71 -0.05
C ASP A 37 15.52 -8.34 -0.05
N ASP A 38 15.14 -7.43 -0.94
CA ASP A 38 15.63 -6.04 -0.95
C ASP A 38 14.98 -5.21 0.18
N GLU A 39 15.71 -5.00 1.28
CA GLU A 39 15.21 -4.28 2.46
C GLU A 39 14.70 -2.88 2.12
N LEU A 40 15.48 -2.09 1.37
CA LEU A 40 15.14 -0.72 1.03
C LEU A 40 13.86 -0.62 0.21
N THR A 41 13.70 -1.48 -0.78
CA THR A 41 12.58 -1.47 -1.72
C THR A 41 11.28 -1.92 -1.09
N TYR A 42 11.32 -2.96 -0.25
CA TYR A 42 10.11 -3.57 0.31
C TYR A 42 9.74 -3.05 1.71
N THR A 43 10.69 -2.46 2.44
CA THR A 43 10.44 -1.99 3.81
C THR A 43 10.70 -0.51 4.02
N GLY A 44 11.35 0.18 3.07
CA GLY A 44 11.79 1.56 3.24
C GLY A 44 12.91 1.73 4.26
N LYS A 45 13.60 0.65 4.66
CA LYS A 45 14.64 0.68 5.70
C LYS A 45 16.03 0.37 5.15
N MET A 46 17.04 0.85 5.86
CA MET A 46 18.43 0.43 5.72
C MET A 46 18.98 0.24 7.14
N ASP A 47 19.58 -0.91 7.40
CA ASP A 47 20.09 -1.28 8.73
C ASP A 47 19.01 -1.15 9.83
N GLY A 48 17.76 -1.51 9.50
CA GLY A 48 16.61 -1.42 10.40
C GLY A 48 16.09 0.00 10.70
N LYS A 49 16.70 1.04 10.12
CA LYS A 49 16.29 2.45 10.27
C LYS A 49 15.59 2.95 9.02
N ASP A 50 14.70 3.94 9.16
CA ASP A 50 14.02 4.54 8.01
C ASP A 50 15.04 5.16 7.05
N ALA A 51 14.98 4.77 5.78
CA ALA A 51 15.92 5.21 4.76
C ALA A 51 15.67 6.68 4.38
N ALA A 52 16.74 7.42 4.13
CA ALA A 52 16.66 8.80 3.60
C ALA A 52 16.66 8.86 2.06
N VAL A 53 16.79 7.71 1.39
CA VAL A 53 16.93 7.59 -0.07
C VAL A 53 15.81 6.75 -0.67
N PHE A 54 15.51 6.98 -1.94
CA PHE A 54 14.58 6.15 -2.70
C PHE A 54 15.33 4.97 -3.36
N PRO A 55 14.71 3.79 -3.49
CA PRO A 55 15.30 2.63 -4.19
C PRO A 55 15.35 2.79 -5.72
N MET A 56 14.84 3.91 -6.25
CA MET A 56 14.71 4.17 -7.69
C MET A 56 14.88 5.66 -7.98
N ALA A 57 15.23 5.97 -9.22
CA ALA A 57 15.31 7.36 -9.67
C ALA A 57 13.93 8.03 -9.64
N ILE A 58 13.85 9.23 -9.05
CA ILE A 58 12.64 10.05 -9.03
C ILE A 58 12.65 10.98 -10.24
N ASP A 59 12.14 10.47 -11.35
CA ASP A 59 11.96 11.24 -12.59
C ASP A 59 10.53 11.81 -12.72
N ALA A 60 10.29 12.62 -13.75
CA ALA A 60 8.98 13.23 -14.00
C ALA A 60 7.84 12.20 -14.19
N ARG A 61 8.16 11.03 -14.76
CA ARG A 61 7.18 9.95 -14.97
C ARG A 61 6.80 9.28 -13.64
N VAL A 62 7.78 9.04 -12.77
CA VAL A 62 7.55 8.53 -11.41
C VAL A 62 6.72 9.54 -10.61
N MET A 63 7.03 10.83 -10.70
CA MET A 63 6.25 11.88 -10.04
C MET A 63 4.81 11.99 -10.56
N ALA A 64 4.60 11.91 -11.88
CA ALA A 64 3.27 11.92 -12.48
C ALA A 64 2.44 10.72 -12.01
N ARG A 65 3.04 9.53 -11.97
CA ARG A 65 2.40 8.33 -11.42
C ARG A 65 2.12 8.48 -9.92
N GLY A 66 3.07 9.02 -9.16
CA GLY A 66 2.90 9.27 -7.72
C GLY A 66 1.70 10.17 -7.43
N ARG A 67 1.55 11.26 -8.19
CA ARG A 67 0.38 12.15 -8.11
C ARG A 67 -0.92 11.43 -8.40
N GLU A 68 -0.97 10.64 -9.49
CA GLU A 68 -2.15 9.84 -9.83
C GLU A 68 -2.54 8.90 -8.68
N ARG A 69 -1.58 8.15 -8.13
CA ARG A 69 -1.84 7.21 -7.04
C ARG A 69 -2.25 7.92 -5.74
N PHE A 70 -1.62 9.05 -5.42
CA PHE A 70 -1.99 9.86 -4.27
C PHE A 70 -3.42 10.39 -4.39
N ASP A 71 -3.79 10.92 -5.56
CA ASP A 71 -5.14 11.41 -5.83
C ASP A 71 -6.19 10.29 -5.68
N ILE A 72 -5.87 9.05 -6.07
CA ILE A 72 -6.77 7.89 -5.96
C ILE A 72 -6.94 7.40 -4.51
N TYR A 73 -5.83 7.12 -3.80
CA TYR A 73 -5.87 6.38 -2.54
C TYR A 73 -5.70 7.25 -1.30
N CYS A 74 -4.94 8.34 -1.39
CA CYS A 74 -4.53 9.12 -0.23
C CYS A 74 -5.40 10.37 -0.05
N SER A 75 -5.70 11.06 -1.15
CA SER A 75 -6.45 12.33 -1.14
C SER A 75 -7.86 12.27 -0.54
N PRO A 76 -8.62 11.14 -0.58
CA PRO A 76 -9.92 11.07 0.07
C PRO A 76 -9.87 11.36 1.58
N CYS A 77 -8.75 11.04 2.23
CA CYS A 77 -8.52 11.29 3.65
C CYS A 77 -7.58 12.48 3.89
N HIS A 78 -6.46 12.56 3.16
CA HIS A 78 -5.42 13.56 3.40
C HIS A 78 -5.62 14.88 2.64
N GLY A 79 -6.62 14.97 1.75
CA GLY A 79 -6.79 16.11 0.84
C GLY A 79 -5.74 16.11 -0.27
N ARG A 80 -6.05 16.74 -1.41
CA ARG A 80 -5.12 16.79 -2.56
C ARG A 80 -3.85 17.60 -2.29
N THR A 81 -3.92 18.51 -1.34
CA THR A 81 -2.80 19.33 -0.87
C THR A 81 -2.07 18.70 0.32
N GLY A 82 -2.57 17.59 0.88
CA GLY A 82 -1.96 16.93 2.03
C GLY A 82 -2.23 17.61 3.39
N GLN A 83 -3.25 18.47 3.49
CA GLN A 83 -3.58 19.20 4.72
C GLN A 83 -4.39 18.38 5.73
N GLY A 84 -4.80 17.16 5.39
CA GLY A 84 -5.61 16.31 6.25
C GLY A 84 -7.09 16.70 6.27
N ASP A 85 -7.56 17.34 5.20
CA ASP A 85 -8.90 17.90 5.01
C ASP A 85 -9.69 17.20 3.90
N GLY A 86 -9.38 15.91 3.64
CA GLY A 86 -10.05 15.13 2.60
C GLY A 86 -11.56 14.94 2.84
N MET A 87 -12.30 14.64 1.77
CA MET A 87 -13.76 14.51 1.80
C MET A 87 -14.30 13.50 2.83
N VAL A 88 -13.54 12.46 3.16
CA VAL A 88 -13.93 11.47 4.20
C VAL A 88 -13.92 12.12 5.58
N VAL A 89 -12.97 12.99 5.85
CA VAL A 89 -12.82 13.68 7.14
C VAL A 89 -13.95 14.66 7.38
N LEU A 90 -14.39 15.37 6.33
CA LEU A 90 -15.57 16.24 6.35
C LEU A 90 -16.88 15.51 6.70
N ARG A 91 -16.86 14.16 6.72
CA ARG A 91 -18.00 13.30 7.08
C ARG A 91 -17.89 12.69 8.48
N GLY A 92 -17.02 13.22 9.35
CA GLY A 92 -16.94 12.85 10.76
C GLY A 92 -15.85 11.84 11.12
N TYR A 93 -14.97 11.49 10.18
CA TYR A 93 -13.76 10.71 10.50
C TYR A 93 -12.70 11.59 11.17
N ARG A 94 -11.78 10.95 11.92
CA ARG A 94 -10.67 11.65 12.57
C ARG A 94 -9.78 12.32 11.52
N HIS A 95 -9.44 13.59 11.73
CA HIS A 95 -8.47 14.30 10.90
C HIS A 95 -7.09 13.61 10.97
N PRO A 96 -6.52 13.17 9.83
CA PRO A 96 -5.13 12.77 9.78
C PRO A 96 -4.21 13.99 9.93
N PRO A 97 -2.95 13.80 10.37
CA PRO A 97 -1.99 14.90 10.42
C PRO A 97 -1.73 15.47 9.03
N SER A 98 -1.61 16.79 8.94
CA SER A 98 -1.12 17.47 7.73
C SER A 98 0.33 17.07 7.46
N PHE A 99 0.64 16.75 6.20
CA PHE A 99 2.01 16.44 5.76
C PHE A 99 2.94 17.66 5.81
N HIS A 100 2.40 18.86 6.03
CA HIS A 100 3.18 20.09 6.10
C HIS A 100 3.75 20.39 7.49
N GLN A 101 3.51 19.53 8.48
CA GLN A 101 4.14 19.64 9.80
C GLN A 101 5.64 19.38 9.69
N ASP A 102 6.46 20.17 10.37
CA ASP A 102 7.94 20.07 10.34
C ASP A 102 8.42 18.64 10.61
N ARG A 103 7.87 17.98 11.65
CA ARG A 103 8.20 16.59 11.98
C ARG A 103 8.06 15.62 10.80
N LEU A 104 7.08 15.83 9.91
CA LEU A 104 6.85 14.97 8.75
C LEU A 104 7.67 15.42 7.54
N ARG A 105 7.91 16.73 7.37
CA ARG A 105 8.78 17.24 6.30
C ARG A 105 10.23 16.83 6.50
N ASP A 106 10.67 16.76 7.76
CA ASP A 106 12.01 16.39 8.16
C ASP A 106 12.18 14.86 8.35
N ALA A 107 11.10 14.10 8.22
CA ALA A 107 11.16 12.64 8.31
C ALA A 107 11.87 12.03 7.09
N PRO A 108 12.70 10.97 7.28
CA PRO A 108 13.27 10.23 6.16
C PRO A 108 12.16 9.66 5.25
N VAL A 109 12.44 9.51 3.95
CA VAL A 109 11.44 9.02 2.98
C VAL A 109 10.90 7.63 3.33
N GLY A 110 11.73 6.79 3.94
CA GLY A 110 11.37 5.47 4.45
C GLY A 110 10.27 5.50 5.52
N HIS A 111 10.10 6.60 6.24
CA HIS A 111 9.03 6.80 7.22
C HIS A 111 7.64 6.64 6.58
N PHE A 112 7.51 7.00 5.31
CA PHE A 112 6.26 6.95 4.55
C PHE A 112 6.03 5.61 3.84
N VAL A 113 6.98 4.68 3.92
CA VAL A 113 6.90 3.36 3.33
C VAL A 113 6.91 2.34 4.47
N PRO A 114 5.76 2.05 5.10
CA PRO A 114 5.72 1.04 6.14
C PRO A 114 5.98 -0.34 5.54
N ALA A 115 6.86 -1.11 6.17
CA ALA A 115 6.95 -2.55 5.92
C ALA A 115 5.56 -3.16 6.14
N SER A 116 4.97 -3.80 5.12
CA SER A 116 3.74 -4.55 5.34
C SER A 116 4.09 -5.80 6.16
N GLU A 117 3.17 -6.27 7.00
CA GLU A 117 3.38 -7.52 7.77
C GLU A 117 3.68 -8.72 6.86
N ARG A 118 3.28 -8.65 5.58
CA ARG A 118 3.55 -9.66 4.54
C ARG A 118 4.96 -9.57 3.95
N ASP A 119 5.74 -8.54 4.29
CA ASP A 119 7.11 -8.34 3.82
C ASP A 119 8.16 -8.96 4.75
N ARG A 120 7.75 -9.44 5.93
CA ARG A 120 8.67 -10.07 6.88
C ARG A 120 8.72 -11.57 6.63
N ILE A 121 9.69 -11.99 5.82
CA ILE A 121 10.19 -13.36 5.90
C ILE A 121 11.02 -13.42 7.17
N ARG A 122 10.43 -13.92 8.26
CA ARG A 122 11.20 -14.34 9.43
C ARG A 122 11.64 -15.77 9.26
#